data_AF-A0A2V2SBV6-F1
#
_entry.id   AF-A0A2V2SBV6-F1
#
_cell.length_a   1.000
_cell.length_b   1.000
_cell.length_c   1.000
_cell.angle_alpha   90.00
_cell.angle_beta   90.00
_cell.angle_gamma   90.00
#
_symmetry.space_group_name_H-M   'P 1'
#
loop_
_entity.id
_entity.type
_entity.pdbx_description
1 polymer ?
#
loop_
_entity_poly.entity_id
_entity_poly.type
_entity_poly.pdbx_seq_one_letter_code
_entity_poly.pdbx_strand_id
1 'polypeptide(L)' 'MTIQAGAPGPQTNTLSYVGIPGSTNLLQFTTNLLTGPWMTLATNMPAANGIGTVQDTSATDPQRFYRVSAP' A
#
# COMPACT_ATOMS: atom_id res chain seq x y z
N MET A 1 -4.53 11.17 -4.72
CA MET A 1 -3.98 9.79 -4.70
C MET A 1 -4.99 8.89 -4.03
N THR A 2 -5.50 7.88 -4.72
CA THR A 2 -6.46 6.92 -4.16
C THR A 2 -5.77 5.58 -3.97
N ILE A 3 -6.19 4.84 -2.94
CA ILE A 3 -5.81 3.45 -2.70
C ILE A 3 -7.07 2.63 -2.59
N GLN A 4 -7.13 1.52 -3.32
CA GLN A 4 -8.21 0.55 -3.22
C GLN A 4 -7.62 -0.75 -2.71
N ALA A 5 -8.06 -1.16 -1.52
CA ALA A 5 -7.71 -2.45 -0.94
C ALA A 5 -8.80 -3.48 -1.26
N GLY A 6 -8.41 -4.69 -1.61
CA GLY A 6 -9.29 -5.86 -1.67
C GLY A 6 -8.61 -7.05 -1.00
N ALA A 7 -9.37 -7.88 -0.29
CA ALA A 7 -8.86 -9.08 0.38
C ALA A 7 -9.12 -10.34 -0.47
N PRO A 8 -8.19 -10.79 -1.33
CA PRO A 8 -8.42 -11.94 -2.21
C PRO A 8 -8.38 -13.29 -1.48
N GLY A 9 -7.90 -13.32 -0.21
CA GLY A 9 -7.80 -14.53 0.59
C GLY A 9 -7.45 -14.22 2.05
N PRO A 10 -7.41 -15.25 2.92
CA PRO A 10 -7.11 -15.08 4.34
C PRO A 10 -5.77 -14.35 4.52
N GLN A 11 -5.78 -13.30 5.36
CA GLN A 11 -4.57 -12.55 5.73
C GLN A 11 -3.83 -11.88 4.56
N THR A 12 -4.51 -11.67 3.41
CA THR A 12 -3.93 -10.98 2.26
C THR A 12 -4.76 -9.77 1.85
N ASN A 13 -4.10 -8.72 1.38
CA ASN A 13 -4.75 -7.56 0.75
C ASN A 13 -4.01 -7.17 -0.54
N THR A 14 -4.74 -7.08 -1.65
CA THR A 14 -4.26 -6.46 -2.88
C THR A 14 -4.60 -4.98 -2.85
N LEU A 15 -3.60 -4.13 -3.03
CA LEU A 15 -3.71 -2.69 -3.06
C LEU A 15 -3.45 -2.19 -4.48
N SER A 16 -4.41 -1.46 -5.04
CA SER A 16 -4.22 -0.69 -6.27
C SER A 16 -4.11 0.80 -5.91
N TYR A 17 -3.11 1.50 -6.45
CA TYR A 17 -2.83 2.89 -6.10
C TYR A 17 -2.40 3.72 -7.32
N VAL A 18 -2.58 5.04 -7.22
CA VAL A 18 -2.18 6.02 -8.26
C VAL A 18 -0.98 6.84 -7.82
N GLY A 19 0.23 6.36 -8.12
CA GLY A 19 1.49 7.01 -7.77
C GLY A 19 2.06 7.88 -8.89
N ILE A 20 3.26 8.42 -8.66
CA ILE A 20 3.97 9.20 -9.68
C ILE A 20 4.56 8.23 -10.72
N PRO A 21 4.14 8.30 -12.01
CA PRO A 21 4.71 7.45 -13.06
C PRO A 21 6.21 7.65 -13.16
N GLY A 22 6.97 6.56 -13.28
CA GLY A 22 8.43 6.66 -13.45
C GLY A 22 9.20 6.95 -12.17
N SER A 23 8.54 7.11 -11.02
CA SER A 23 9.18 7.38 -9.73
C SER A 23 9.00 6.22 -8.76
N THR A 24 9.97 6.02 -7.88
CA THR A 24 9.83 5.08 -6.76
C THR A 24 8.80 5.64 -5.78
N ASN A 25 7.79 4.85 -5.44
CA ASN A 25 6.81 5.17 -4.42
C ASN A 25 6.95 4.19 -3.26
N LEU A 26 6.78 4.68 -2.02
CA LEU A 26 6.74 3.86 -0.82
C LEU A 26 5.29 3.54 -0.48
N LEU A 27 4.96 2.25 -0.50
CA LEU A 27 3.70 1.77 0.04
C LEU A 27 3.91 1.42 1.49
N GLN A 28 3.06 1.98 2.35
CA GLN A 28 3.20 1.85 3.78
C GLN A 28 1.88 1.47 4.43
N PHE A 29 1.97 0.78 5.56
CA PHE A 29 0.84 0.43 6.38
C PHE A 29 1.04 0.84 7.84
N THR A 30 -0.07 1.03 8.55
CA THR A 30 -0.12 1.17 10.01
C THR A 30 -1.33 0.43 10.55
N THR A 31 -1.24 -0.08 11.78
CA THR A 31 -2.37 -0.69 12.50
C THR A 31 -3.16 0.33 13.31
N ASN A 32 -2.63 1.55 13.48
CA ASN A 32 -3.30 2.65 14.16
C ASN A 32 -3.03 3.97 13.43
N LEU A 33 -4.09 4.58 12.89
CA LEU A 33 -3.97 5.81 12.11
C LEU A 33 -3.56 7.04 12.95
N LEU A 34 -3.88 7.06 14.24
CA LEU A 34 -3.67 8.20 15.13
C LEU A 34 -2.27 8.20 15.76
N THR A 35 -1.76 7.03 16.14
CA THR A 35 -0.53 6.91 16.94
C THR A 35 0.45 5.85 16.43
N GLY A 36 0.07 5.03 15.45
CA GLY A 36 0.88 3.93 14.96
C GLY A 36 1.96 4.39 13.98
N PRO A 37 3.16 3.78 14.02
CA PRO A 37 4.19 4.06 13.02
C PRO A 37 3.75 3.54 11.65
N TRP A 38 4.12 4.27 10.60
CA TRP A 38 3.98 3.80 9.23
C TRP A 38 5.17 2.93 8.85
N MET A 39 4.90 1.65 8.59
CA MET A 39 5.91 0.68 8.17
C MET A 39 5.88 0.53 6.65
N THR A 40 7.04 0.42 6.03
CA THR A 40 7.14 0.17 4.59
C THR A 40 6.72 -1.25 4.28
N LEU A 41 5.63 -1.37 3.52
CA LEU A 41 5.15 -2.63 2.94
C LEU A 41 5.96 -2.98 1.70
N ALA A 42 6.15 -2.01 0.80
CA ALA A 42 6.87 -2.21 -0.46
C ALA A 42 7.42 -0.90 -1.01
N THR A 43 8.49 -1.01 -1.78
CA THR A 43 8.96 0.02 -2.72
C THR A 43 8.49 -0.41 -4.10
N ASN A 44 7.71 0.43 -4.78
CA ASN A 44 7.19 0.06 -6.09
C ASN A 44 7.16 1.25 -7.04
N MET A 45 7.51 0.98 -8.29
CA MET A 45 7.48 1.94 -9.39
C MET A 45 6.20 1.66 -10.18
N PRO A 46 5.16 2.51 -10.06
CA PRO A 46 3.92 2.31 -10.80
C PRO A 46 4.21 2.35 -12.31
N ALA A 47 3.33 1.71 -13.08
CA ALA A 47 3.44 1.66 -14.53
C ALA A 47 3.36 3.07 -15.15
N ALA A 48 3.60 3.18 -16.45
CA ALA A 48 3.61 4.47 -17.16
C ALA A 48 2.28 5.26 -17.05
N ASN A 49 1.17 4.56 -16.76
CA ASN A 49 -0.14 5.17 -16.49
C ASN A 49 -0.30 5.67 -15.03
N GLY A 50 0.74 5.57 -14.20
CA GLY A 50 0.72 5.96 -12.79
C GLY A 50 0.05 4.95 -11.85
N ILE A 51 -0.44 3.82 -12.37
CA ILE A 51 -1.11 2.81 -11.57
C ILE A 51 -0.10 1.76 -11.13
N GLY A 52 -0.06 1.49 -9.83
CA GLY A 52 0.69 0.38 -9.26
C GLY A 52 -0.22 -0.57 -8.50
N THR A 53 0.21 -1.82 -8.41
CA THR A 53 -0.44 -2.86 -7.60
C THR A 53 0.58 -3.50 -6.68
N VAL A 54 0.18 -3.80 -5.44
CA VAL A 54 0.97 -4.64 -4.53
C VAL A 54 0.05 -5.59 -3.79
N GLN A 55 0.59 -6.74 -3.39
CA GLN A 55 -0.08 -7.65 -2.48
C GLN A 55 0.62 -7.60 -1.12
N ASP A 56 -0.14 -7.20 -0.10
CA ASP A 56 0.21 -7.42 1.30
C ASP A 56 -0.14 -8.87 1.66
N THR A 57 0.85 -9.74 1.70
CA THR A 57 0.67 -11.16 2.04
C THR A 57 0.69 -11.43 3.54
N SER A 58 0.84 -10.38 4.36
CA SER A 58 1.04 -10.48 5.80
C SER A 58 0.01 -9.65 6.56
N ALA A 59 -1.17 -9.42 5.97
CA ALA A 59 -2.27 -8.65 6.54
C ALA A 59 -3.03 -9.46 7.61
N THR A 60 -2.31 -9.90 8.64
CA THR A 60 -2.85 -10.69 9.77
C THR A 60 -3.49 -9.83 10.85
N ASP A 61 -3.25 -8.51 10.82
CA ASP A 61 -3.77 -7.61 11.83
C ASP A 61 -5.29 -7.39 11.66
N PRO A 62 -6.06 -7.23 12.76
CA PRO A 62 -7.50 -6.99 12.70
C PRO A 62 -7.87 -5.73 11.89
N GLN A 63 -6.95 -4.77 11.81
CA GLN A 63 -7.10 -3.55 11.06
C GLN A 63 -5.75 -3.07 10.52
N ARG A 64 -5.75 -2.65 9.26
CA ARG A 64 -4.65 -1.95 8.63
C ARG A 64 -5.16 -0.74 7.86
N PHE A 65 -4.38 0.32 7.91
CA PHE A 65 -4.52 1.51 7.07
C PHE A 65 -3.33 1.56 6.12
N TYR A 66 -3.58 1.99 4.90
CA TYR A 66 -2.56 2.04 3.86
C TYR A 66 -2.41 3.46 3.34
N ARG A 67 -1.17 3.82 3.00
CA ARG A 67 -0.86 5.06 2.28
C ARG A 67 0.23 4.81 1.28
N VAL A 68 0.41 5.80 0.42
CA VAL A 68 1.57 5.88 -0.42
C VAL A 68 2.24 7.23 -0.21
N SER A 69 3.56 7.23 -0.17
CA SER A 69 4.38 8.42 -0.07
C SER A 69 5.49 8.42 -1.12
N ALA A 70 5.98 9.61 -1.45
CA ALA A 70 7.29 9.73 -2.05
C ALA A 70 8.38 9.32 -1.03
N PRO A 71 9.59 8.95 -1.48
CA PRO A 71 10.74 8.73 -0.61
C PRO A 71 11.07 9.94 0.28
#